data_AF-A0A8J8JR91-F1
#
_entry.id   AF-A0A8J8JR91-F1
#
_cell.length_a   1.000
_cell.length_b   1.000
_cell.length_c   1.000
_cell.angle_alpha   90.00
_cell.angle_beta   90.00
_cell.angle_gamma   90.00
#
_symmetry.space_group_name_H-M   'P 1'
#
loop_
_entity.id
_entity.type
_entity.pdbx_description
1 polymer ?
#
loop_
_entity_poly.entity_id
_entity_poly.type
_entity_poly.pdbx_seq_one_letter_code
_entity_poly.pdbx_strand_id
1 'polypeptide(L)'
;MEKRTLTNSIRRVNIPFTPLEVYARIRSVFDKSFLLESVEGTEKIARYSFIGFDPLLEFKSKGRDVEVNGESYMVEDPYEELSRVLHSFDCGSVGTLPFSGGLVGFFSYDIVRFFESLPSSLPDTLSCPDAHFIIPAYLLCFDHLK
;
A
#
# COMPACT_ATOMS: atom_id res chain seq x y z
N MET A 1 11.28 -12.04 11.77
CA MET A 1 11.08 -10.60 12.05
C MET A 1 10.58 -10.44 13.47
N GLU A 2 11.12 -9.47 14.22
CA GLU A 2 10.54 -9.06 15.52
C GLU A 2 9.19 -8.37 15.30
N LYS A 3 8.24 -8.59 16.22
CA LYS A 3 6.91 -7.97 16.15
C LYS A 3 7.02 -6.48 16.45
N ARG A 4 6.56 -5.63 15.53
CA ARG A 4 6.55 -4.16 15.65
C ARG A 4 5.14 -3.69 15.97
N THR A 5 4.97 -3.05 17.13
CA THR A 5 3.69 -2.40 17.48
C THR A 5 3.66 -1.00 16.91
N LEU A 6 2.69 -0.70 16.03
CA LEU A 6 2.47 0.64 15.51
C LEU A 6 1.60 1.42 16.50
N THR A 7 2.10 2.57 16.96
CA THR A 7 1.30 3.50 17.77
C THR A 7 0.73 4.57 16.85
N ASN A 8 -0.59 4.61 16.74
CA ASN A 8 -1.29 5.58 15.90
C ASN A 8 -1.69 6.81 16.72
N SER A 9 -1.29 8.00 16.26
CA SER A 9 -1.79 9.27 16.79
C SER A 9 -2.66 9.97 15.75
N ILE A 10 -3.94 10.20 16.06
CA ILE A 10 -4.83 10.94 15.17
C ILE A 10 -4.83 12.42 15.55
N ARG A 11 -4.55 13.27 14.57
CA ARG A 11 -4.73 14.73 14.69
C ARG A 11 -5.65 15.22 13.59
N ARG A 12 -6.67 16.01 13.96
CA ARG A 12 -7.48 16.73 12.99
C ARG A 12 -6.78 18.02 12.58
N VAL A 13 -6.73 18.27 11.29
CA VAL A 13 -6.16 19.46 10.68
C VAL A 13 -7.16 20.01 9.67
N ASN A 14 -7.24 21.34 9.55
CA ASN A 14 -8.04 21.98 8.52
C ASN A 14 -7.11 22.37 7.37
N ILE A 15 -7.41 21.89 6.17
CA ILE A 15 -6.57 22.09 4.98
C ILE A 15 -7.46 22.71 3.89
N PRO A 16 -7.16 23.93 3.41
CA PRO A 16 -7.96 24.61 2.40
C PRO A 16 -7.62 24.13 0.96
N PHE A 17 -7.36 22.83 0.79
CA PHE A 17 -6.97 22.22 -0.48
C PHE A 17 -7.70 20.88 -0.65
N THR A 18 -7.98 20.53 -1.90
CA THR A 18 -8.56 19.23 -2.28
C THR A 18 -7.57 18.08 -2.03
N PRO A 19 -8.03 16.83 -1.88
CA PRO A 19 -7.11 15.69 -1.76
C PRO A 19 -6.10 15.60 -2.90
N LEU A 20 -6.52 15.89 -4.14
CA LEU A 20 -5.65 15.88 -5.30
C LEU A 20 -4.53 16.94 -5.20
N GLU A 21 -4.85 18.16 -4.80
CA GLU A 21 -3.85 19.22 -4.60
C GLU A 21 -2.86 18.87 -3.48
N VAL A 22 -3.35 18.29 -2.39
CA VAL A 22 -2.50 17.83 -1.28
C VAL A 22 -1.61 16.69 -1.74
N TYR A 23 -2.15 15.72 -2.46
CA TYR A 23 -1.39 14.60 -3.00
C TYR A 23 -0.30 15.08 -3.97
N ALA A 24 -0.62 16.04 -4.86
CA ALA A 24 0.33 16.62 -5.79
C ALA A 24 1.56 17.23 -5.09
N ARG A 25 1.38 17.84 -3.91
CA ARG A 25 2.47 18.37 -3.08
C ARG A 25 3.23 17.29 -2.33
N ILE A 26 2.55 16.24 -1.88
CA ILE A 26 3.20 15.11 -1.20
C ILE A 26 4.11 14.37 -2.17
N ARG A 27 3.64 14.03 -3.37
CA ARG A 27 4.44 13.33 -4.40
C ARG A 27 5.63 14.15 -4.92
N SER A 28 5.67 15.46 -4.70
CA SER A 28 6.84 16.28 -5.08
C SER A 28 7.96 16.23 -4.03
N VAL A 29 7.70 15.66 -2.84
CA VAL A 29 8.65 15.56 -1.73
C VAL A 29 8.96 14.10 -1.40
N PHE A 30 7.98 13.20 -1.54
CA PHE A 30 8.10 11.79 -1.21
C PHE A 30 7.96 10.91 -2.45
N ASP A 31 8.97 10.08 -2.70
CA ASP A 31 9.01 9.18 -3.87
C ASP A 31 7.95 8.07 -3.80
N LYS A 32 7.56 7.67 -2.58
CA LYS A 32 6.63 6.58 -2.33
C LYS A 32 5.39 7.11 -1.64
N SER A 33 4.32 7.20 -2.40
CA SER A 33 3.01 7.67 -1.92
C SER A 33 1.88 7.09 -2.76
N PHE A 34 0.66 7.16 -2.23
CA PHE A 34 -0.56 6.81 -2.94
C PHE A 34 -1.68 7.79 -2.63
N LEU A 35 -2.65 7.86 -3.54
CA LEU A 35 -3.96 8.49 -3.34
C LEU A 35 -5.03 7.45 -3.69
N LEU A 36 -5.93 7.17 -2.75
CA LEU A 36 -7.12 6.34 -2.96
C LEU A 36 -8.36 7.22 -2.88
N GLU A 37 -9.05 7.37 -4.00
CA GLU A 37 -10.35 8.00 -4.08
C GLU A 37 -11.36 6.96 -4.57
N SER A 38 -12.54 6.94 -3.97
CA SER A 38 -13.64 6.10 -4.45
C SER A 38 -14.71 7.02 -5.04
N VAL A 39 -15.27 6.63 -6.19
CA VAL A 39 -16.38 7.33 -6.84
C VAL A 39 -17.49 6.31 -7.04
N GLU A 40 -18.66 6.56 -6.44
CA GLU A 40 -19.85 5.73 -6.67
C GLU A 40 -20.72 6.41 -7.74
N GLY A 41 -20.81 5.79 -8.92
CA GLY A 41 -21.62 6.29 -10.04
C GLY A 41 -21.04 7.54 -10.72
N THR A 42 -21.88 8.28 -11.44
CA THR A 42 -21.44 9.41 -12.27
C THR A 42 -21.15 10.70 -11.51
N GLU A 43 -21.62 10.88 -10.26
CA GLU A 43 -21.61 12.21 -9.62
C GLU A 43 -21.34 12.27 -8.11
N LYS A 44 -21.03 11.16 -7.41
CA LYS A 44 -20.71 11.22 -5.97
C LYS A 44 -19.35 10.62 -5.65
N ILE A 45 -18.41 11.50 -5.29
CA ILE A 45 -17.18 11.11 -4.62
C ILE A 45 -17.59 10.44 -3.30
N ALA A 46 -17.02 9.27 -3.02
CA ALA A 46 -17.22 8.58 -1.76
C ALA A 46 -16.78 9.48 -0.61
N ARG A 47 -17.36 9.29 0.57
CA ARG A 47 -17.14 10.17 1.73
C ARG A 47 -15.66 10.40 2.08
N TYR A 48 -14.80 9.43 1.82
CA TYR A 48 -13.39 9.49 2.21
C TYR A 48 -12.43 9.35 1.04
N SER A 49 -11.37 10.16 1.06
CA SER A 49 -10.15 9.96 0.28
C SER A 49 -8.96 9.70 1.22
N PHE A 50 -8.04 8.82 0.82
CA PHE A 50 -6.86 8.47 1.62
C PHE A 50 -5.57 8.81 0.89
N ILE A 51 -4.64 9.44 1.60
CA ILE A 51 -3.28 9.66 1.10
C ILE A 51 -2.29 9.02 2.07
N GLY A 52 -1.52 8.05 1.60
CA GLY A 52 -0.43 7.45 2.38
C GLY A 52 0.91 7.78 1.75
N PHE A 53 1.92 8.03 2.58
CA PHE A 53 3.26 8.36 2.11
C PHE A 53 4.33 8.04 3.16
N ASP A 54 5.59 8.12 2.74
CA ASP A 54 6.79 7.89 3.55
C ASP A 54 6.74 6.52 4.24
N PRO A 55 6.92 5.42 3.49
CA PRO A 55 6.62 4.09 4.00
C PRO A 55 7.57 3.64 5.11
N LEU A 56 7.00 3.08 6.18
CA LEU A 56 7.73 2.32 7.22
C LEU A 56 8.23 0.98 6.70
N LEU A 57 7.55 0.44 5.70
CA LEU A 57 7.92 -0.79 5.03
C LEU A 57 7.54 -0.71 3.56
N GLU A 58 8.44 -1.19 2.71
CA GLU A 58 8.20 -1.50 1.31
C GLU A 58 8.50 -2.98 1.05
N PHE A 59 7.57 -3.65 0.38
CA PHE A 59 7.68 -5.03 -0.06
C PHE A 59 7.55 -5.07 -1.58
N LYS A 60 8.47 -5.75 -2.26
CA LYS A 60 8.35 -6.10 -3.68
C LYS A 60 8.64 -7.57 -3.88
N SER A 61 8.09 -8.14 -4.94
CA SER A 61 8.51 -9.46 -5.41
C SER A 61 8.56 -9.53 -6.93
N LYS A 62 9.47 -10.35 -7.45
CA LYS A 62 9.49 -10.79 -8.84
C LYS A 62 9.81 -12.28 -8.87
N GLY A 63 8.83 -13.10 -9.22
CA GLY A 63 8.90 -14.53 -8.96
C GLY A 63 9.19 -14.79 -7.48
N ARG A 64 10.24 -15.58 -7.23
CA ARG A 64 10.67 -15.97 -5.88
C ARG A 64 11.67 -15.00 -5.23
N ASP A 65 12.09 -13.98 -5.97
CA ASP A 65 12.95 -12.93 -5.43
C ASP A 65 12.07 -11.88 -4.76
N VAL A 66 12.23 -11.72 -3.44
CA VAL A 66 11.50 -10.76 -2.62
C VAL A 66 12.48 -9.70 -2.15
N GLU A 67 12.07 -8.44 -2.23
CA GLU A 67 12.79 -7.29 -1.67
C GLU A 67 11.94 -6.67 -0.54
N VAL A 68 12.50 -6.62 0.68
CA VAL A 68 11.90 -5.91 1.81
C VAL A 68 12.83 -4.79 2.23
N ASN A 69 12.37 -3.54 2.16
CA ASN A 69 13.16 -2.35 2.48
C ASN A 69 14.53 -2.26 1.77
N GLY A 70 14.62 -2.78 0.55
CA GLY A 70 15.84 -2.80 -0.26
C GLY A 70 16.76 -4.01 -0.01
N GLU A 71 16.39 -4.92 0.90
CA GLU A 71 17.10 -6.19 1.09
C GLU A 71 16.41 -7.31 0.31
N SER A 72 17.14 -7.91 -0.65
CA SER A 72 16.63 -8.98 -1.51
C SER A 72 17.00 -10.37 -1.00
N TYR A 73 16.05 -11.30 -1.07
CA TYR A 73 16.25 -12.70 -0.71
C TYR A 73 15.25 -13.62 -1.42
N MET A 74 15.66 -14.89 -1.57
CA MET A 74 14.82 -15.91 -2.20
C MET A 74 13.85 -16.51 -1.18
N VAL A 75 12.60 -16.71 -1.62
CA VAL A 75 11.55 -17.40 -0.86
C VAL A 75 10.91 -18.52 -1.68
N GLU A 76 10.16 -19.41 -1.04
CA GLU A 76 9.39 -20.43 -1.74
C GLU A 76 8.12 -19.84 -2.37
N ASP A 77 7.39 -19.04 -1.60
CA ASP A 77 6.16 -18.36 -1.98
C ASP A 77 6.18 -16.88 -1.50
N PRO A 78 6.13 -15.89 -2.42
CA PRO A 78 6.09 -14.47 -2.07
C PRO A 78 4.79 -14.06 -1.37
N TYR A 79 3.68 -14.78 -1.56
CA TYR A 79 2.42 -14.51 -0.86
C TYR A 79 2.53 -14.84 0.63
N GLU A 80 3.11 -16.00 0.96
CA GLU A 80 3.37 -16.37 2.35
C GLU A 80 4.35 -15.42 3.03
N GLU A 81 5.36 -14.94 2.30
CA GLU A 81 6.30 -13.95 2.83
C GLU A 81 5.62 -12.60 3.08
N LEU A 82 4.82 -12.09 2.15
CA LEU A 82 4.03 -10.88 2.37
C LEU A 82 3.10 -11.01 3.59
N SER A 83 2.47 -12.18 3.74
CA SER A 83 1.65 -12.49 4.91
C SER A 83 2.48 -12.45 6.19
N ARG A 84 3.66 -13.07 6.22
CA ARG A 84 4.58 -13.00 7.38
C ARG A 84 5.00 -11.58 7.70
N VAL A 85 5.31 -10.78 6.68
CA VAL A 85 5.63 -9.36 6.81
C VAL A 85 4.46 -8.60 7.42
N LEU A 86 3.23 -8.79 6.94
CA LEU A 86 2.04 -8.14 7.50
C LEU A 86 1.84 -8.50 8.99
N HIS A 87 1.92 -9.79 9.33
CA HIS A 87 1.73 -10.28 10.70
C HIS A 87 2.85 -9.86 11.68
N SER A 88 3.98 -9.38 11.16
CA SER A 88 5.01 -8.75 11.98
C SER A 88 4.59 -7.38 12.52
N PHE A 89 3.55 -6.75 11.95
CA PHE A 89 3.00 -5.50 12.43
C PHE A 89 1.75 -5.74 13.28
N ASP A 90 1.74 -5.16 14.48
CA ASP A 90 0.54 -5.04 15.29
C ASP A 90 -0.12 -3.70 14.99
N CYS A 91 -1.04 -3.70 14.04
CA CYS A 91 -1.86 -2.55 13.70
C CYS A 91 -3.02 -2.49 14.71
N GLY A 92 -2.82 -1.79 15.83
CA GLY A 92 -3.88 -1.59 16.82
C GLY A 92 -5.16 -1.02 16.21
N SER A 93 -6.32 -1.28 16.83
CA SER A 93 -7.59 -0.76 16.33
C SER A 93 -7.74 0.72 16.71
N VAL A 94 -7.91 1.58 15.70
CA VAL A 94 -8.23 2.99 15.91
C VAL A 94 -9.69 3.18 15.53
N GLY A 95 -10.57 3.04 16.52
CA GLY A 95 -12.00 2.73 16.37
C GLY A 95 -12.90 3.79 15.71
N THR A 96 -12.39 4.70 14.89
CA THR A 96 -13.22 5.76 14.27
C THR A 96 -13.03 5.97 12.77
N LEU A 97 -11.96 5.46 12.15
CA LEU A 97 -11.70 5.66 10.73
C LEU A 97 -11.94 4.36 9.95
N PRO A 98 -12.54 4.42 8.74
CA PRO A 98 -12.77 3.23 7.91
C PRO A 98 -11.46 2.57 7.44
N PHE A 99 -10.38 3.34 7.35
CA PHE A 99 -9.03 2.87 7.05
C PHE A 99 -8.05 3.62 7.94
N SER A 100 -7.23 2.86 8.68
CA SER A 100 -6.27 3.40 9.67
C SER A 100 -4.83 2.94 9.40
N GLY A 101 -4.56 2.53 8.16
CA GLY A 101 -3.27 1.97 7.75
C GLY A 101 -3.33 0.47 7.45
N GLY A 102 -2.18 -0.09 7.08
CA GLY A 102 -2.03 -1.45 6.59
C GLY A 102 -1.19 -1.49 5.31
N LEU A 103 -1.13 -2.67 4.68
CA LEU A 103 -0.49 -2.83 3.38
C LEU A 103 -1.39 -2.26 2.26
N VAL A 104 -0.83 -1.34 1.49
CA VAL A 104 -1.46 -0.77 0.29
C VAL A 104 -0.52 -0.95 -0.89
N GLY A 105 -1.05 -1.43 -2.00
CA GLY A 105 -0.23 -1.83 -3.14
C GLY A 105 -1.03 -2.60 -4.18
N PHE A 106 -0.33 -3.43 -4.94
CA PHE A 106 -0.94 -4.26 -5.97
C PHE A 106 -0.28 -5.64 -6.06
N PHE A 107 -1.05 -6.57 -6.60
CA PHE A 107 -0.54 -7.79 -7.22
C PHE A 107 -0.65 -7.64 -8.73
N SER A 108 0.40 -8.02 -9.45
CA SER A 108 0.35 -8.16 -10.90
C SER A 108 -0.43 -9.41 -11.28
N TYR A 109 -0.78 -9.54 -12.57
CA TYR A 109 -1.42 -10.76 -13.06
C TYR A 109 -0.54 -12.00 -12.87
N ASP A 110 0.78 -11.88 -13.03
CA ASP A 110 1.70 -13.01 -13.00
C ASP A 110 1.82 -13.68 -11.62
N ILE A 111 1.33 -13.04 -10.54
CA ILE A 111 1.22 -13.68 -9.22
C ILE A 111 0.41 -14.99 -9.28
N VAL A 112 -0.52 -15.10 -10.23
CA VAL A 112 -1.37 -16.29 -10.42
C VAL A 112 -0.53 -17.56 -10.63
N ARG A 113 0.71 -17.43 -11.12
CA ARG A 113 1.62 -18.56 -11.40
C ARG A 113 2.10 -19.29 -10.15
N PHE A 114 1.92 -18.69 -8.97
CA PHE A 114 2.15 -19.35 -7.68
C PHE A 114 0.97 -20.23 -7.26
N PHE A 115 -0.22 -19.99 -7.82
CA PHE A 115 -1.43 -20.76 -7.54
C PHE A 115 -1.76 -21.77 -8.64
N GLU A 116 -1.39 -21.47 -9.89
CA GLU A 116 -1.73 -22.27 -11.07
C GLU A 116 -0.52 -22.46 -12.00
N SER A 117 -0.43 -23.65 -12.61
CA SER A 117 0.60 -23.94 -13.61
C SER A 117 0.21 -23.37 -14.97
N LEU A 118 0.76 -22.22 -15.34
CA LEU A 118 0.49 -21.56 -16.62
C LEU A 118 1.67 -21.66 -17.61
N PRO A 119 1.41 -21.73 -18.93
CA PRO A 119 2.47 -21.63 -19.95
C PRO A 119 3.28 -20.33 -19.81
N SER A 120 4.59 -20.40 -20.04
CA SER A 120 5.53 -19.28 -19.91
C SER A 120 6.02 -18.74 -21.27
N SER A 121 5.18 -18.79 -22.30
CA SER A 121 5.60 -18.49 -23.68
C SER A 121 5.70 -17.00 -24.01
N LEU A 122 5.12 -16.12 -23.19
CA LEU A 122 5.17 -14.68 -23.42
C LEU A 122 6.36 -14.06 -22.68
N PRO A 123 7.16 -13.20 -23.35
CA PRO A 123 8.26 -12.50 -22.70
C PRO A 123 7.73 -11.44 -21.72
N ASP A 124 8.47 -11.19 -20.64
CA ASP A 124 8.20 -10.07 -19.73
C ASP A 124 8.67 -8.75 -20.36
N THR A 125 7.73 -7.98 -20.89
CA THR A 125 8.01 -6.68 -21.52
C THR A 125 7.91 -5.49 -20.57
N LEU A 126 7.33 -5.68 -19.37
CA LEU A 126 7.07 -4.59 -18.43
C LEU A 126 8.12 -4.53 -17.33
N SER A 127 8.79 -5.65 -17.03
CA SER A 127 9.74 -5.78 -15.93
C SER A 127 9.16 -5.25 -14.60
N CYS A 128 7.84 -5.31 -14.44
CA CYS A 128 7.15 -4.82 -13.26
C CYS A 128 7.18 -5.90 -12.15
N PRO A 129 7.10 -5.50 -10.87
CA PRO A 129 6.96 -6.44 -9.77
C PRO A 129 5.68 -7.28 -9.89
N ASP A 130 5.72 -8.51 -9.41
CA ASP A 130 4.54 -9.38 -9.27
C ASP A 130 3.70 -9.00 -8.04
N ALA A 131 4.34 -8.41 -7.04
CA ALA A 131 3.68 -7.74 -5.92
C ALA A 131 4.49 -6.50 -5.53
N HIS A 132 3.82 -5.41 -5.19
CA HIS A 132 4.45 -4.22 -4.62
C HIS A 132 3.50 -3.58 -3.61
N PHE A 133 3.89 -3.56 -2.34
CA PHE A 133 3.10 -3.03 -1.24
C PHE A 133 3.92 -2.14 -0.34
N ILE A 134 3.25 -1.17 0.28
CA ILE A 134 3.83 -0.34 1.33
C ILE A 134 2.95 -0.29 2.57
N ILE A 135 3.59 -0.12 3.72
CA ILE A 135 2.93 0.33 4.95
C ILE A 135 3.31 1.80 5.14
N PRO A 136 2.39 2.76 4.97
CA PRO A 136 2.71 4.19 5.08
C PRO A 136 3.00 4.58 6.54
N ALA A 137 3.98 5.46 6.78
CA ALA A 137 4.17 6.07 8.11
C ALA A 137 3.10 7.12 8.39
N TYR A 138 2.69 7.86 7.36
CA TYR A 138 1.68 8.90 7.45
C TYR A 138 0.47 8.56 6.59
N LEU A 139 -0.72 8.70 7.18
CA LEU A 139 -1.99 8.54 6.50
C LEU A 139 -2.85 9.79 6.72
N LEU A 140 -3.21 10.46 5.63
CA LEU A 140 -4.22 11.51 5.64
C LEU A 140 -5.56 10.90 5.22
N CYS A 141 -6.59 11.23 5.98
CA CYS A 141 -7.97 10.85 5.70
C CYS A 141 -8.79 12.14 5.54
N PHE A 142 -9.31 12.37 4.33
CA PHE A 142 -10.22 13.48 4.04
C PHE A 142 -11.65 12.99 4.25
N ASP A 143 -12.45 13.72 5.03
CA ASP A 143 -13.88 13.46 5.21
C ASP A 143 -14.66 14.55 4.48
N HIS A 144 -15.17 14.27 3.28
CA HIS A 144 -15.84 15.25 2.41
C HIS A 144 -17.19 15.75 2.93
N LEU A 145 -17.68 15.18 4.04
CA LEU A 145 -18.90 15.64 4.72
C LEU A 145 -18.61 16.69 5.82
N LYS A 146 -17.33 17.04 6.04
CA LYS A 146 -16.92 17.92 7.14
C LYS A 146 -16.01 19.05 6.70
#